data_AF-A0A368NFT6-F1
#
_entry.id   AF-A0A368NFT6-F1
#
_cell.length_a   1.000
_cell.length_b   1.000
_cell.length_c   1.000
_cell.angle_alpha   90.00
_cell.angle_beta   90.00
_cell.angle_gamma   90.00
#
_symmetry.space_group_name_H-M   'P 1'
#
loop_
_entity.id
_entity.type
_entity.pdbx_description
1 polymer ?
#
loop_
_entity_poly.entity_id
_entity_poly.type
_entity_poly.pdbx_seq_one_letter_code
_entity_poly.pdbx_strand_id
1 'polypeptide(L)'
;MRLAVFSAVVCVMPTFLHAENLPCSGRKAGIAMCRGDLFVCNDGSISASKKSCSRFMEGTEGRTDGPAFNLTPPMAPFLAPSSAPSSEESCSCRSGSFCVGPRGGRFCLTDNGTKSYMRR
;
A
#
# COMPACT_ATOMS: atom_id res chain seq x y z
N MET A 1 30.96 20.55 -55.76
CA MET A 1 30.65 21.31 -54.53
C MET A 1 29.15 21.21 -54.26
N ARG A 2 28.80 20.91 -53.00
CA ARG A 2 27.48 21.02 -52.35
C ARG A 2 26.56 19.78 -52.33
N LEU A 3 26.66 19.12 -51.16
CA LEU A 3 25.57 18.73 -50.24
C LEU A 3 24.50 17.75 -50.72
N ALA A 4 24.56 16.54 -50.15
CA ALA A 4 23.38 15.91 -49.56
C ALA A 4 23.82 14.93 -48.46
N VAL A 5 24.41 15.45 -47.39
CA VAL A 5 24.45 14.74 -46.11
C VAL A 5 23.02 14.76 -45.59
N PHE A 6 22.22 13.76 -45.96
CA PHE A 6 20.93 13.49 -45.34
C PHE A 6 21.21 13.01 -43.92
N SER A 7 21.37 13.99 -43.03
CA SER A 7 21.40 13.80 -41.59
C SER A 7 20.10 13.12 -41.20
N ALA A 8 20.17 11.81 -40.95
CA ALA A 8 19.11 11.05 -40.32
C ALA A 8 18.95 11.57 -38.90
N VAL A 9 18.13 12.61 -38.73
CA VAL A 9 17.63 13.05 -37.43
C VAL A 9 16.70 11.96 -36.92
N VAL A 10 17.31 10.96 -36.27
CA VAL A 10 16.61 9.94 -35.50
C VAL A 10 16.02 10.65 -34.29
N CYS A 11 14.72 10.96 -34.35
CA CYS A 11 13.98 11.46 -33.20
C CYS A 11 13.96 10.39 -32.11
N VAL A 12 14.90 10.49 -31.17
CA VAL A 12 14.91 9.73 -29.93
C VAL A 12 13.67 10.17 -29.14
N MET A 13 12.62 9.36 -29.21
CA MET A 13 11.38 9.60 -28.45
C MET A 13 11.70 9.46 -26.96
N PRO A 14 11.50 10.50 -26.14
CA PRO A 14 11.71 10.38 -24.70
C PRO A 14 10.65 9.44 -24.14
N THR A 15 11.08 8.35 -23.52
CA THR A 15 10.21 7.49 -22.72
C THR A 15 9.81 8.25 -21.47
N PHE A 16 8.54 8.66 -21.39
CA PHE A 16 7.98 9.26 -20.18
C PHE A 16 7.93 8.21 -19.07
N LEU A 17 8.89 8.25 -18.14
CA LEU A 17 8.82 7.52 -16.88
C LEU A 17 7.64 8.07 -16.06
N HIS A 18 6.49 7.41 -16.13
CA HIS A 18 5.34 7.72 -15.28
C HIS A 18 5.61 7.19 -13.87
N ALA A 19 5.90 8.10 -12.94
CA ALA A 19 5.91 7.79 -11.52
C ALA A 19 4.46 7.66 -11.03
N GLU A 20 3.89 6.47 -11.17
CA GLU A 20 2.61 6.17 -10.54
C GLU A 20 2.78 5.94 -9.03
N ASN A 21 1.91 6.55 -8.24
CA ASN A 21 1.88 6.34 -6.79
C ASN A 21 1.29 4.96 -6.48
N LEU A 22 2.14 3.93 -6.43
CA LEU A 22 1.73 2.60 -5.99
C LEU A 22 1.43 2.59 -4.48
N PRO A 23 0.33 1.93 -4.05
CA PRO A 23 0.05 1.74 -2.64
C PRO A 23 1.20 0.97 -1.96
N CYS A 24 1.57 1.41 -0.76
CA CYS A 24 2.63 0.79 0.05
C CYS A 24 4.00 0.69 -0.64
N SER A 25 4.40 1.70 -1.42
CA SER A 25 5.72 1.76 -2.06
C SER A 25 6.86 2.21 -1.12
N GLY A 26 8.11 1.98 -1.55
CA GLY A 26 9.31 2.42 -0.83
C GLY A 26 9.46 1.76 0.54
N ARG A 27 9.56 2.59 1.60
CA ARG A 27 9.77 2.13 2.98
C ARG A 27 8.61 1.32 3.58
N LYS A 28 7.43 1.35 2.94
CA LYS A 28 6.23 0.62 3.38
C LYS A 28 6.29 -0.88 3.05
N ALA A 29 7.28 -1.31 2.26
CA ALA A 29 7.57 -2.70 1.93
C ALA A 29 6.40 -3.50 1.32
N GLY A 30 5.52 -2.82 0.57
CA GLY A 30 4.38 -3.44 -0.08
C GLY A 30 3.14 -3.59 0.80
N ILE A 31 2.06 -4.05 0.18
CA ILE A 31 0.77 -4.28 0.80
C ILE A 31 0.83 -5.57 1.60
N ALA A 32 0.53 -5.51 2.89
CA ALA A 32 0.36 -6.68 3.74
C ALA A 32 -1.02 -7.29 3.57
N MET A 33 -2.05 -6.43 3.64
CA MET A 33 -3.45 -6.85 3.47
C MET A 33 -4.39 -5.67 3.20
N CYS A 34 -5.61 -5.99 2.77
CA CYS A 34 -6.70 -5.02 2.68
C CYS A 34 -7.55 -5.02 3.95
N ARG A 35 -7.96 -3.82 4.40
CA ARG A 35 -9.03 -3.67 5.39
C ARG A 35 -10.14 -2.81 4.80
N GLY A 36 -11.13 -3.46 4.19
CA GLY A 36 -12.07 -2.78 3.30
C GLY A 36 -11.33 -2.17 2.11
N ASP A 37 -11.52 -0.87 1.89
CA ASP A 37 -10.81 -0.13 0.83
C ASP A 37 -9.41 0.34 1.20
N LEU A 38 -8.99 0.17 2.46
CA LEU A 38 -7.71 0.65 2.96
C LEU A 38 -6.60 -0.38 2.68
N PHE A 39 -5.44 0.10 2.25
CA PHE A 39 -4.24 -0.72 2.14
C PHE A 39 -3.47 -0.67 3.45
N VAL A 40 -3.32 -1.81 4.11
CA VAL A 40 -2.42 -1.99 5.25
C VAL A 40 -1.08 -2.47 4.69
N CYS A 41 -0.01 -1.76 5.02
CA CYS A 41 1.32 -2.02 4.51
C CYS A 41 2.13 -2.93 5.45
N ASN A 42 3.22 -3.52 4.96
CA ASN A 42 4.07 -4.41 5.74
C ASN A 42 4.78 -3.70 6.92
N ASP A 43 4.99 -2.39 6.83
CA ASP A 43 5.47 -1.58 7.96
C ASP A 43 4.40 -1.33 9.05
N GLY A 44 3.19 -1.87 8.87
CA GLY A 44 2.07 -1.72 9.80
C GLY A 44 1.27 -0.43 9.64
N SER A 45 1.67 0.48 8.75
CA SER A 45 0.92 1.72 8.47
C SER A 45 -0.15 1.55 7.40
N ILE A 46 -1.09 2.50 7.34
CA ILE A 46 -2.08 2.58 6.26
C ILE A 46 -1.52 3.42 5.10
N SER A 47 -1.73 2.97 3.87
CA SER A 47 -1.40 3.75 2.66
C SER A 47 -2.33 4.95 2.50
N ALA A 48 -1.78 6.09 2.09
CA ALA A 48 -2.57 7.29 1.74
C ALA A 48 -3.28 7.17 0.37
N SER A 49 -3.11 6.05 -0.34
CA SER A 49 -3.75 5.81 -1.63
C SER A 49 -5.29 5.90 -1.51
N LYS A 50 -5.89 6.64 -2.44
CA LYS A 50 -7.35 6.76 -2.57
C LYS A 50 -7.99 5.60 -3.35
N LYS A 51 -7.17 4.72 -3.95
CA LYS A 51 -7.66 3.52 -4.64
C LYS A 51 -8.37 2.61 -3.62
N SER A 52 -9.31 1.80 -4.09
CA SER A 52 -9.92 0.74 -3.29
C SER A 52 -9.01 -0.48 -3.26
N CYS A 53 -8.59 -0.92 -2.08
CA CYS A 53 -7.71 -2.07 -1.94
C CYS A 53 -8.30 -3.35 -2.55
N SER A 54 -9.58 -3.62 -2.30
CA SER A 54 -10.33 -4.74 -2.89
C SER A 54 -10.28 -4.74 -4.43
N ARG A 55 -10.59 -3.59 -5.05
CA ARG A 55 -10.55 -3.40 -6.51
C ARG A 55 -9.13 -3.47 -7.08
N PHE A 56 -8.15 -2.98 -6.33
CA PHE A 56 -6.76 -3.01 -6.73
C PHE A 56 -6.23 -4.44 -6.76
N MET A 57 -6.58 -5.27 -5.77
CA MET A 57 -6.19 -6.68 -5.72
C MET A 57 -6.83 -7.49 -6.86
N GLU A 58 -8.13 -7.30 -7.11
CA GLU A 58 -8.87 -7.96 -8.20
C GLU A 58 -8.25 -7.65 -9.59
N GLY A 59 -7.75 -6.43 -9.79
CA GLY A 59 -7.09 -6.03 -11.05
C GLY A 59 -5.64 -6.46 -11.21
N THR A 60 -4.98 -6.94 -10.14
CA THR A 60 -3.56 -7.37 -10.18
C THR A 60 -3.37 -8.86 -10.43
N GLU A 61 -4.41 -9.69 -10.29
CA GLU A 61 -4.31 -11.14 -10.50
C GLU A 61 -4.08 -11.54 -11.98
N GLY A 62 -4.12 -10.59 -12.92
CA GLY A 62 -3.89 -10.81 -14.35
C GLY A 62 -2.67 -10.09 -14.95
N ARG A 63 -1.79 -9.46 -14.14
CA ARG A 63 -0.63 -8.71 -14.63
C ARG A 63 0.66 -9.22 -13.98
N THR A 64 1.33 -10.16 -14.66
CA THR A 64 2.62 -10.74 -14.25
C THR A 64 3.81 -9.77 -14.28
N ASP A 65 3.59 -8.50 -14.65
CA ASP A 65 4.63 -7.46 -14.74
C ASP A 65 4.63 -6.49 -13.54
N GLY A 66 3.85 -6.76 -12.49
CA GLY A 66 3.93 -6.03 -11.22
C GLY A 66 5.08 -6.52 -10.35
N PRO A 67 5.65 -5.69 -9.43
CA PRO A 67 6.71 -6.14 -8.54
C PRO A 67 6.18 -7.35 -7.77
N ALA A 68 6.88 -8.47 -7.90
CA ALA A 68 6.51 -9.76 -7.34
C ALA A 68 6.20 -9.63 -5.84
N PHE A 69 4.92 -9.48 -5.53
CA PHE A 69 4.42 -9.78 -4.20
C PHE A 69 4.60 -11.27 -4.06
N ASN A 70 5.61 -11.68 -3.28
CA ASN A 70 5.73 -13.05 -2.79
C ASN A 70 4.43 -13.37 -2.03
N LEU A 71 3.44 -13.88 -2.77
CA LEU A 71 2.24 -14.51 -2.25
C LEU A 71 2.64 -15.88 -1.71
N THR A 72 3.47 -15.87 -0.67
CA THR A 72 3.58 -17.00 0.25
C THR A 72 2.82 -16.55 1.50
N PRO A 73 1.51 -16.85 1.61
CA PRO A 73 0.83 -16.69 2.88
C PRO A 73 1.48 -17.67 3.88
N PRO A 74 2.06 -17.23 5.01
CA PRO A 74 2.23 -18.14 6.12
C PRO A 74 0.82 -18.44 6.66
N MET A 75 0.19 -19.48 6.13
CA MET A 75 -0.91 -20.15 6.81
C MET A 75 -0.35 -20.86 8.04
N ALA A 76 -0.11 -20.09 9.11
CA ALA A 76 -0.05 -20.64 10.45
C ALA A 76 -1.42 -20.40 11.09
N PRO A 77 -2.13 -21.44 11.57
CA PRO A 77 -3.31 -21.25 12.38
C PRO A 77 -2.83 -20.76 13.74
N PHE A 78 -2.69 -19.45 13.92
CA PHE A 78 -2.51 -18.88 15.24
C PHE A 78 -3.85 -18.96 15.97
N LEU A 79 -4.01 -20.01 16.77
CA LEU A 79 -4.94 -19.99 17.90
C LEU A 79 -4.59 -18.77 18.75
N ALA A 80 -5.38 -17.69 18.65
CA ALA A 80 -5.33 -16.59 19.60
C ALA A 80 -6.35 -16.88 20.73
N PRO A 81 -5.91 -16.97 22.01
CA PRO A 81 -6.83 -17.02 23.13
C PRO A 81 -7.62 -15.71 23.20
N SER A 82 -8.94 -15.84 23.19
CA SER A 82 -9.87 -14.74 23.42
C SER A 82 -9.94 -14.47 24.91
N SER A 83 -9.16 -13.52 25.45
CA SER A 83 -9.48 -12.80 26.70
C SER A 83 -8.35 -11.90 27.19
N ALA A 84 -8.52 -10.58 27.07
CA ALA A 84 -8.12 -9.60 28.10
C ALA A 84 -8.78 -8.23 27.79
N PRO A 85 -9.76 -7.78 28.58
CA PRO A 85 -10.26 -6.41 28.54
C PRO A 85 -9.36 -5.55 29.44
N SER A 86 -8.40 -4.83 28.84
CA SER A 86 -7.55 -3.88 29.57
C SER A 86 -7.76 -2.47 29.01
N SER A 87 -8.86 -1.85 29.45
CA SER A 87 -9.10 -0.42 29.74
C SER A 87 -8.54 0.73 28.88
N GLU A 88 -7.92 0.49 27.72
CA GLU A 88 -7.73 1.44 26.61
C GLU A 88 -7.64 0.61 25.31
N GLU A 89 -8.72 0.62 24.52
CA GLU A 89 -8.86 -0.14 23.27
C GLU A 89 -7.66 0.05 22.34
N SER A 90 -6.82 -0.98 22.20
CA SER A 90 -5.64 -0.96 21.35
C SER A 90 -6.04 -0.97 19.87
N CYS A 91 -6.36 0.20 19.33
CA CYS A 91 -6.73 0.40 17.93
C CYS A 91 -5.58 0.11 16.97
N SER A 92 -5.24 -1.16 16.75
CA SER A 92 -4.17 -1.59 15.83
C SER A 92 -4.64 -1.59 14.37
N CYS A 93 -3.75 -1.14 13.48
CA CYS A 93 -4.00 -1.14 12.04
C CYS A 93 -4.17 -2.57 11.50
N ARG A 94 -3.46 -3.54 12.08
CA ARG A 94 -3.48 -4.96 11.65
C ARG A 94 -4.76 -5.66 12.07
N SER A 95 -5.29 -5.35 13.26
CA SER A 95 -6.56 -5.88 13.76
C SER A 95 -7.79 -5.23 13.09
N GLY A 96 -7.60 -4.10 12.41
CA GLY A 96 -8.68 -3.33 11.80
C GLY A 96 -9.58 -2.62 12.82
N SER A 97 -9.06 -2.42 14.03
CA SER A 97 -9.65 -1.61 15.10
C SER A 97 -9.17 -0.16 14.96
N PHE A 98 -10.08 0.79 15.02
CA PHE A 98 -9.82 2.19 14.69
C PHE A 98 -10.29 3.11 15.80
N CYS A 99 -9.43 4.03 16.20
CA CYS A 99 -9.70 5.02 17.22
C CYS A 99 -10.09 6.34 16.58
N VAL A 100 -10.80 7.17 17.33
CA VAL A 100 -11.15 8.54 16.92
C VAL A 100 -10.39 9.52 17.80
N GLY A 101 -9.63 10.42 17.18
CA GLY A 101 -8.90 11.47 17.88
C GLY A 101 -9.81 12.62 18.30
N PRO A 102 -9.32 13.55 19.14
CA PRO A 102 -10.08 14.71 19.63
C PRO A 102 -10.57 15.65 18.52
N ARG A 103 -9.97 15.57 17.32
CA ARG A 103 -10.37 16.33 16.12
C ARG A 103 -11.37 15.57 15.24
N GLY A 104 -11.92 14.45 15.70
CA GLY A 104 -12.81 13.59 14.92
C GLY A 104 -12.12 12.87 13.74
N GLY A 105 -10.80 12.74 13.79
CA GLY A 105 -10.02 12.00 12.79
C GLY A 105 -9.87 10.53 13.21
N ARG A 106 -10.06 9.60 12.28
CA ARG A 106 -9.88 8.17 12.55
C ARG A 106 -8.41 7.79 12.37
N PHE A 107 -7.87 7.03 13.32
CA PHE A 107 -6.50 6.55 13.28
C PHE A 107 -6.38 5.12 13.82
N CYS A 108 -5.28 4.47 13.50
CA CYS A 108 -4.85 3.23 14.13
C CYS A 108 -3.38 3.33 14.52
N LEU A 109 -2.92 2.42 15.34
CA LEU A 109 -1.54 2.27 15.78
C LEU A 109 -0.85 1.21 14.91
N THR A 110 0.33 1.55 14.41
CA THR A 110 1.22 0.59 13.75
C THR A 110 1.87 -0.32 14.78
N ASP A 111 2.54 -1.37 14.31
CA ASP A 111 3.28 -2.31 15.17
C ASP A 111 4.37 -1.62 16.02
N ASN A 112 4.88 -0.47 15.53
CA ASN A 112 5.85 0.37 16.23
C ASN A 112 5.21 1.39 17.21
N GLY A 113 3.89 1.36 17.40
CA GLY A 113 3.16 2.29 18.27
C GLY A 113 2.89 3.67 17.66
N THR A 114 3.21 3.87 16.38
CA THR A 114 2.99 5.15 15.68
C THR A 114 1.54 5.27 15.21
N LYS A 115 0.94 6.46 15.30
CA LYS A 115 -0.41 6.70 14.76
C LYS A 115 -0.39 6.81 13.23
N SER A 116 -1.21 6.01 12.57
CA SER A 116 -1.51 6.09 11.15
C SER A 116 -2.95 6.55 10.96
N TYR A 117 -3.13 7.70 10.31
CA TYR A 117 -4.45 8.29 10.10
C TYR A 117 -5.11 7.73 8.84
N MET A 118 -6.41 7.48 8.94
CA MET A 118 -7.22 7.11 7.79
C MET A 118 -7.60 8.34 6.97
N ARG A 119 -7.69 8.12 5.65
CA ARG A 119 -8.37 9.05 4.76
C ARG A 119 -9.86 9.14 5.12
N ARG A 120 -10.40 10.37 5.06
CA ARG A 120 -11.85 10.63 5.13
C ARG A 120 -12.49 10.35 3.78
#